data_AF-A0A945E4Q9-F1
#
_entry.id   AF-A0A945E4Q9-F1
#
_cell.length_a   1.000
_cell.length_b   1.000
_cell.length_c   1.000
_cell.angle_alpha   90.00
_cell.angle_beta   90.00
_cell.angle_gamma   90.00
#
_symmetry.space_group_name_H-M   'P 1'
#
loop_
_entity.id
_entity.type
_entity.pdbx_description
1 polymer ?
#
loop_
_entity_poly.entity_id
_entity_poly.type
_entity_poly.pdbx_seq_one_letter_code
_entity_poly.pdbx_strand_id
1 'polypeptide(L)'
;MDAPERFRDRMVTLAGVVGHNVEIPSANPVNYHQAINDPGGCEPLLVDGKLFLPPADGPLPVVVVVPGSLGVGESHLGHAETLLEAGYAAFVLDPFGPRSVVSTVANQTHYSFAASAFDVLATLRVLAVHDAIDANRISAQGHSRGGSAVLTAAVRSFAAPIVGNDLALAGVYAAYPWCGHQFADPDVGPTRVRAIVGDRDDWLSVQQVQSQVQAINLTGGEASIRVVGGASHSFDRSEELHEIPEASVAPGAPTTYINDAGSMIDSRTGRPDASITDREMFMVGIDAGRGRWGAHIGSIGDQPEVFRLDMLAFHASVLDGDRGKG
;
A
#
# COMPACT_ATOMS: atom_id res chain seq x y z
N MET A 1 -27.78 14.83 6.06
CA MET A 1 -27.01 14.02 5.10
C MET A 1 -26.75 12.72 5.80
N ASP A 2 -27.30 11.62 5.29
CA ASP A 2 -26.98 10.30 5.80
C ASP A 2 -25.48 10.05 5.62
N ALA A 3 -24.86 9.38 6.60
CA ALA A 3 -23.47 8.98 6.46
C ALA A 3 -23.34 8.06 5.23
N PRO A 4 -22.28 8.19 4.41
CA PRO A 4 -22.06 7.28 3.30
C PRO A 4 -22.03 5.83 3.80
N GLU A 5 -22.69 4.92 3.06
CA GLU A 5 -22.73 3.49 3.37
C GLU A 5 -21.30 2.94 3.47
N ARG A 6 -20.98 2.21 4.55
CA ARG A 6 -19.64 1.65 4.73
C ARG A 6 -19.42 0.50 3.76
N PHE A 7 -18.15 0.27 3.37
CA PHE A 7 -17.81 -0.84 2.49
C PHE A 7 -18.26 -2.20 3.05
N ARG A 8 -18.14 -2.40 4.37
CA ARG A 8 -18.58 -3.64 5.04
C ARG A 8 -20.08 -3.92 4.87
N ASP A 9 -20.92 -2.89 4.76
CA ASP A 9 -22.38 -3.01 4.69
C ASP A 9 -22.87 -3.32 3.27
N ARG A 10 -22.05 -2.99 2.26
CA ARG A 10 -22.33 -3.28 0.86
C ARG A 10 -22.22 -4.77 0.57
N MET A 11 -23.20 -5.34 -0.11
CA MET A 11 -23.04 -6.65 -0.77
C MET A 11 -22.25 -6.46 -2.06
N VAL A 12 -21.09 -7.11 -2.16
CA VAL A 12 -20.20 -6.99 -3.33
C VAL A 12 -19.99 -8.37 -3.91
N THR A 13 -20.22 -8.51 -5.21
CA THR A 13 -19.96 -9.72 -5.98
C THR A 13 -19.03 -9.36 -7.13
N LEU A 14 -17.91 -10.08 -7.28
CA LEU A 14 -16.91 -9.88 -8.32
C LEU A 14 -16.69 -11.20 -9.05
N ALA A 15 -16.73 -11.22 -10.38
CA ALA A 15 -16.61 -12.45 -11.19
C ALA A 15 -17.54 -13.60 -10.71
N GLY A 16 -18.75 -13.25 -10.22
CA GLY A 16 -19.71 -14.21 -9.65
C GLY A 16 -19.39 -14.72 -8.23
N VAL A 17 -18.31 -14.25 -7.60
CA VAL A 17 -17.89 -14.58 -6.24
C VAL A 17 -18.37 -13.52 -5.26
N VAL A 18 -19.11 -13.91 -4.22
CA VAL A 18 -19.59 -13.00 -3.17
C VAL A 18 -18.46 -12.71 -2.17
N GLY A 19 -18.26 -11.44 -1.83
CA GLY A 19 -17.26 -11.03 -0.83
C GLY A 19 -17.77 -11.23 0.59
N HIS A 20 -16.99 -11.94 1.41
CA HIS A 20 -17.26 -12.18 2.82
C HIS A 20 -16.55 -11.16 3.69
N ASN A 21 -17.27 -10.55 4.64
CA ASN A 21 -16.65 -9.64 5.59
C ASN A 21 -15.67 -10.38 6.50
N VAL A 22 -14.50 -9.80 6.70
CA VAL A 22 -13.48 -10.27 7.65
C VAL A 22 -13.08 -9.09 8.52
N GLU A 23 -13.10 -9.31 9.82
CA GLU A 23 -12.64 -8.34 10.82
C GLU A 23 -11.17 -8.59 11.14
N ILE A 24 -10.39 -7.52 11.21
CA ILE A 24 -8.93 -7.55 11.35
C ILE A 24 -8.57 -6.74 12.60
N PRO A 25 -8.15 -7.41 13.70
CA PRO A 25 -7.59 -6.72 14.85
C PRO A 25 -6.29 -6.00 14.47
N SER A 26 -6.34 -4.67 14.42
CA SER A 26 -5.27 -3.75 14.04
C SER A 26 -5.07 -2.68 15.13
N ALA A 27 -4.33 -1.62 14.82
CA ALA A 27 -4.08 -0.51 15.72
C ALA A 27 -3.80 0.81 14.97
N ASN A 28 -3.78 1.92 15.72
CA ASN A 28 -3.43 3.27 15.26
C ASN A 28 -2.11 3.73 15.89
N PRO A 29 -0.94 3.24 15.42
CA PRO A 29 0.34 3.83 15.82
C PRO A 29 0.39 5.30 15.40
N VAL A 30 0.88 6.19 16.28
CA VAL A 30 1.02 7.62 15.97
C VAL A 30 2.15 7.89 14.98
N ASN A 31 3.15 7.01 14.92
CA ASN A 31 4.29 7.06 13.99
C ASN A 31 4.99 5.69 13.88
N TYR A 32 6.03 5.60 13.06
CA TYR A 32 6.80 4.36 12.86
C TYR A 32 7.49 3.88 14.15
N HIS A 33 7.99 4.80 14.99
CA HIS A 33 8.66 4.46 16.25
C HIS A 33 7.71 3.72 17.20
N GLN A 34 6.47 4.19 17.38
CA GLN A 34 5.50 3.49 18.21
C GLN A 34 5.15 2.11 17.63
N ALA A 35 4.92 2.03 16.31
CA ALA A 35 4.59 0.77 15.65
C ALA A 35 5.68 -0.31 15.87
N ILE A 36 6.95 0.08 15.88
CA ILE A 36 8.10 -0.83 16.03
C ILE A 36 8.37 -1.17 17.50
N ASN A 37 8.37 -0.19 18.39
CA ASN A 37 8.87 -0.36 19.77
C ASN A 37 7.76 -0.64 20.79
N ASP A 38 6.51 -0.30 20.46
CA ASP A 38 5.35 -0.52 21.33
C ASP A 38 4.09 -0.88 20.50
N PRO A 39 4.13 -1.96 19.70
CA PRO A 39 2.97 -2.38 18.89
C PRO A 39 1.76 -2.74 19.75
N GLY A 40 1.98 -3.22 20.99
CA GLY A 40 0.91 -3.58 21.93
C GLY A 40 0.29 -2.38 22.66
N GLY A 41 0.99 -1.25 22.78
CA GLY A 41 0.50 -0.01 23.36
C GLY A 41 -0.13 0.96 22.36
N CYS A 42 -0.17 0.59 21.07
CA CYS A 42 -0.91 1.34 20.06
C CYS A 42 -2.42 1.32 20.36
N GLU A 43 -3.14 2.39 20.04
CA GLU A 43 -4.60 2.43 20.21
C GLU A 43 -5.24 1.31 19.36
N PRO A 44 -5.96 0.35 19.95
CA PRO A 44 -6.50 -0.77 19.21
C PRO A 44 -7.63 -0.33 18.27
N LEU A 45 -7.68 -0.94 17.09
CA LEU A 45 -8.71 -0.69 16.08
C LEU A 45 -9.14 -2.01 15.45
N LEU A 46 -10.42 -2.15 15.16
CA LEU A 46 -10.91 -3.24 14.32
C LEU A 46 -11.08 -2.73 12.89
N VAL A 47 -10.19 -3.12 11.98
CA VAL A 47 -10.35 -2.80 10.55
C VAL A 47 -11.15 -3.89 9.85
N ASP A 48 -11.77 -3.54 8.74
CA ASP A 48 -12.66 -4.45 8.01
C ASP A 48 -12.13 -4.65 6.59
N GLY A 49 -12.47 -5.78 5.98
CA GLY A 49 -12.27 -6.01 4.57
C GLY A 49 -13.21 -7.07 4.03
N LYS A 50 -13.15 -7.29 2.72
CA LYS A 50 -13.90 -8.36 2.05
C LYS A 50 -12.96 -9.37 1.42
N LEU A 51 -13.12 -10.63 1.80
CA LEU A 51 -12.44 -11.78 1.22
C LEU A 51 -13.32 -12.39 0.13
N PHE A 52 -12.77 -12.53 -1.07
CA PHE A 52 -13.40 -13.17 -2.21
C PHE A 52 -12.67 -14.49 -2.48
N LEU A 53 -13.39 -15.61 -2.32
CA LEU A 53 -12.85 -16.96 -2.48
C LEU A 53 -13.50 -17.63 -3.69
N PRO A 54 -12.81 -17.74 -4.83
CA PRO A 54 -13.30 -18.56 -5.93
C PRO A 54 -13.30 -20.04 -5.52
N PRO A 55 -14.15 -20.89 -6.13
CA PRO A 55 -14.14 -22.33 -5.85
C PRO A 55 -12.76 -22.95 -6.12
N ALA A 56 -12.26 -23.74 -5.17
CA ALA A 56 -10.97 -24.40 -5.26
C ALA A 56 -10.95 -25.71 -4.44
N ASP A 57 -10.11 -26.66 -4.87
CA ASP A 57 -9.93 -27.96 -4.19
C ASP A 57 -8.97 -27.90 -2.98
N GLY A 58 -8.40 -26.72 -2.68
CA GLY A 58 -7.46 -26.51 -1.59
C GLY A 58 -7.16 -25.03 -1.33
N PRO A 59 -6.24 -24.72 -0.40
CA PRO A 59 -5.89 -23.35 -0.04
C PRO A 59 -5.39 -22.56 -1.25
N LEU A 60 -5.88 -21.32 -1.39
CA LEU A 60 -5.60 -20.45 -2.52
C LEU A 60 -4.46 -19.46 -2.23
N PRO A 61 -3.64 -19.12 -3.23
CA PRO A 61 -2.90 -17.87 -3.19
C PRO A 61 -3.87 -16.68 -3.10
N VAL A 62 -3.49 -15.63 -2.38
CA VAL A 62 -4.32 -14.44 -2.20
C VAL A 62 -3.55 -13.15 -2.46
N VAL A 63 -4.22 -12.18 -3.09
CA VAL A 63 -3.73 -10.81 -3.23
C VAL A 63 -4.57 -9.88 -2.37
N VAL A 64 -3.91 -9.17 -1.45
CA VAL A 64 -4.51 -8.10 -0.65
C VAL A 64 -4.48 -6.80 -1.45
N VAL A 65 -5.65 -6.25 -1.79
CA VAL A 65 -5.79 -4.96 -2.47
C VAL A 65 -6.01 -3.85 -1.44
N VAL A 66 -5.05 -2.93 -1.37
CA VAL A 66 -4.96 -1.85 -0.39
C VAL A 66 -5.25 -0.51 -1.06
N PRO A 67 -6.31 0.22 -0.63
CA PRO A 67 -6.73 1.43 -1.30
C PRO A 67 -5.81 2.63 -1.06
N GLY A 68 -5.92 3.61 -1.96
CA GLY A 68 -5.31 4.93 -1.78
C GLY A 68 -6.10 5.84 -0.83
N SER A 69 -5.80 7.14 -0.90
CA SER A 69 -6.33 8.16 0.02
C SER A 69 -7.85 8.38 0.00
N LEU A 70 -8.55 7.82 -0.99
CA LEU A 70 -10.01 7.91 -1.18
C LEU A 70 -10.77 6.66 -0.70
N GLY A 71 -10.09 5.71 -0.05
CA GLY A 71 -10.71 4.44 0.34
C GLY A 71 -11.02 3.53 -0.86
N VAL A 72 -11.87 2.53 -0.62
CA VAL A 72 -12.21 1.51 -1.62
C VAL A 72 -13.05 2.11 -2.74
N GLY A 73 -12.43 2.30 -3.90
CA GLY A 73 -13.06 2.75 -5.15
C GLY A 73 -13.24 1.63 -6.19
N GLU A 74 -13.94 1.93 -7.28
CA GLU A 74 -14.25 0.98 -8.35
C GLU A 74 -13.00 0.35 -8.99
N SER A 75 -11.92 1.11 -9.16
CA SER A 75 -10.66 0.56 -9.71
C SER A 75 -10.11 -0.57 -8.84
N HIS A 76 -10.17 -0.46 -7.51
CA HIS A 76 -9.71 -1.50 -6.60
C HIS A 76 -10.57 -2.77 -6.71
N LEU A 77 -11.89 -2.60 -6.88
CA LEU A 77 -12.80 -3.72 -7.11
C LEU A 77 -12.57 -4.38 -8.48
N GLY A 78 -12.31 -3.59 -9.52
CA GLY A 78 -11.96 -4.11 -10.86
C GLY A 78 -10.64 -4.87 -10.87
N HIS A 79 -9.62 -4.41 -10.12
CA HIS A 79 -8.38 -5.16 -9.95
C HIS A 79 -8.60 -6.45 -9.17
N ALA A 80 -9.39 -6.43 -8.09
CA ALA A 80 -9.77 -7.63 -7.35
C ALA A 80 -10.53 -8.63 -8.24
N GLU A 81 -11.45 -8.16 -9.08
CA GLU A 81 -12.15 -8.98 -10.08
C GLU A 81 -11.18 -9.60 -11.08
N THR A 82 -10.26 -8.81 -11.63
CA THR A 82 -9.22 -9.31 -12.55
C THR A 82 -8.36 -10.40 -11.91
N LEU A 83 -8.03 -10.26 -10.62
CA LEU A 83 -7.24 -11.24 -9.86
C LEU A 83 -8.03 -12.54 -9.61
N LEU A 84 -9.34 -12.42 -9.34
CA LEU A 84 -10.24 -13.58 -9.22
C LEU A 84 -10.34 -14.35 -10.54
N GLU A 85 -10.50 -13.65 -11.66
CA GLU A 85 -10.52 -14.26 -12.99
C GLU A 85 -9.19 -14.95 -13.35
N ALA A 86 -8.07 -14.47 -12.80
CA ALA A 86 -6.77 -15.09 -12.93
C ALA A 86 -6.55 -16.30 -11.99
N GLY A 87 -7.52 -16.61 -11.12
CA GLY A 87 -7.50 -17.77 -10.22
C GLY A 87 -6.89 -17.52 -8.84
N TYR A 88 -6.69 -16.26 -8.44
CA TYR A 88 -6.26 -15.90 -7.09
C TYR A 88 -7.48 -15.59 -6.22
N ALA A 89 -7.41 -15.87 -4.92
CA ALA A 89 -8.29 -15.21 -3.97
C ALA A 89 -7.94 -13.71 -3.92
N ALA A 90 -8.92 -12.87 -3.62
CA ALA A 90 -8.70 -11.43 -3.45
C ALA A 90 -9.21 -10.97 -2.09
N PHE A 91 -8.44 -10.12 -1.42
CA PHE A 91 -8.86 -9.47 -0.18
C PHE A 91 -8.85 -7.96 -0.37
N VAL A 92 -10.00 -7.30 -0.31
CA VAL A 92 -10.09 -5.84 -0.41
C VAL A 92 -10.14 -5.26 1.01
N LEU A 93 -9.06 -4.58 1.41
CA LEU A 93 -8.93 -3.94 2.72
C LEU A 93 -9.66 -2.59 2.76
N ASP A 94 -10.45 -2.33 3.80
CA ASP A 94 -11.03 -1.01 4.09
C ASP A 94 -10.45 -0.44 5.39
N PRO A 95 -9.35 0.33 5.32
CA PRO A 95 -8.75 0.97 6.48
C PRO A 95 -9.46 2.28 6.88
N PHE A 96 -10.43 2.75 6.10
CA PHE A 96 -11.02 4.09 6.21
C PHE A 96 -12.35 4.09 6.96
N GLY A 97 -13.25 3.15 6.63
CA GLY A 97 -14.56 3.03 7.26
C GLY A 97 -14.52 2.97 8.79
N PRO A 98 -13.68 2.12 9.41
CA PRO A 98 -13.53 2.03 10.86
C PRO A 98 -12.99 3.31 11.52
N ARG A 99 -12.19 4.09 10.78
CA ARG A 99 -11.64 5.37 11.25
C ARG A 99 -12.59 6.55 11.01
N SER A 100 -13.77 6.31 10.44
CA SER A 100 -14.72 7.35 10.01
C SER A 100 -14.08 8.41 9.11
N VAL A 101 -13.08 8.01 8.32
CA VAL A 101 -12.38 8.89 7.38
C VAL A 101 -12.95 8.66 5.99
N VAL A 102 -13.58 9.67 5.40
CA VAL A 102 -14.12 9.58 4.03
C VAL A 102 -13.02 9.78 2.98
N SER A 103 -12.03 10.63 3.28
CA SER A 103 -10.90 10.92 2.39
C SER A 103 -9.72 11.47 3.19
N THR A 104 -8.51 11.19 2.72
CA THR A 104 -7.24 11.78 3.17
C THR A 104 -6.58 12.65 2.11
N VAL A 105 -7.26 12.91 0.98
CA VAL A 105 -6.71 13.74 -0.12
C VAL A 105 -6.34 15.15 0.37
N ALA A 106 -7.22 15.79 1.14
CA ALA A 106 -6.99 17.13 1.68
C ALA A 106 -6.10 17.12 2.94
N ASN A 107 -5.93 15.96 3.59
CA ASN A 107 -5.11 15.81 4.79
C ASN A 107 -4.66 14.34 4.94
N GLN A 108 -3.44 14.05 4.51
CA GLN A 108 -2.90 12.70 4.54
C GLN A 108 -2.68 12.17 5.97
N THR A 109 -2.66 13.06 6.96
CA THR A 109 -2.27 12.75 8.34
C THR A 109 -3.45 12.43 9.25
N HIS A 110 -4.66 12.18 8.72
CA HIS A 110 -5.80 11.75 9.55
C HIS A 110 -5.53 10.45 10.31
N TYR A 111 -4.67 9.61 9.77
CA TYR A 111 -3.98 8.54 10.49
C TYR A 111 -2.59 8.41 9.88
N SER A 112 -1.65 7.78 10.59
CA SER A 112 -0.25 7.75 10.15
C SER A 112 -0.03 6.81 8.96
N PHE A 113 1.04 7.03 8.20
CA PHE A 113 1.52 6.06 7.20
C PHE A 113 1.95 4.74 7.86
N ALA A 114 2.48 4.81 9.09
CA ALA A 114 2.77 3.63 9.91
C ALA A 114 1.49 2.82 10.17
N ALA A 115 0.36 3.47 10.48
CA ALA A 115 -0.91 2.80 10.69
C ALA A 115 -1.44 2.15 9.40
N SER A 116 -1.26 2.78 8.22
CA SER A 116 -1.59 2.13 6.95
C SER A 116 -0.80 0.83 6.74
N ALA A 117 0.50 0.82 7.04
CA ALA A 117 1.33 -0.38 6.92
C ALA A 117 1.01 -1.43 8.01
N PHE A 118 0.64 -0.98 9.22
CA PHE A 118 0.20 -1.85 10.30
C PHE A 118 -1.06 -2.63 9.91
N ASP A 119 -2.03 -1.99 9.25
CA ASP A 119 -3.26 -2.66 8.77
C ASP A 119 -2.95 -3.77 7.76
N VAL A 120 -1.97 -3.57 6.87
CA VAL A 120 -1.51 -4.59 5.91
C VAL A 120 -0.93 -5.80 6.64
N LEU A 121 -0.09 -5.58 7.66
CA LEU A 121 0.52 -6.63 8.46
C LEU A 121 -0.49 -7.36 9.37
N ALA A 122 -1.48 -6.63 9.91
CA ALA A 122 -2.58 -7.23 10.65
C ALA A 122 -3.43 -8.12 9.74
N THR A 123 -3.68 -7.69 8.50
CA THR A 123 -4.37 -8.49 7.48
C THR A 123 -3.57 -9.73 7.11
N LEU A 124 -2.24 -9.61 6.92
CA LEU A 124 -1.35 -10.74 6.69
C LEU A 124 -1.48 -11.80 7.81
N ARG A 125 -1.47 -11.39 9.08
CA ARG A 125 -1.65 -12.30 10.22
C ARG A 125 -2.99 -13.05 10.18
N VAL A 126 -4.08 -12.35 9.85
CA VAL A 126 -5.42 -12.95 9.78
C VAL A 126 -5.52 -13.94 8.62
N LEU A 127 -5.00 -13.57 7.45
CA LEU A 127 -5.06 -14.43 6.26
C LEU A 127 -4.12 -15.64 6.36
N ALA A 128 -2.96 -15.49 7.00
CA ALA A 128 -1.99 -16.58 7.17
C ALA A 128 -2.49 -17.76 8.02
N VAL A 129 -3.55 -17.55 8.81
CA VAL A 129 -4.19 -18.61 9.61
C VAL A 129 -5.58 -19.00 9.09
N HIS A 130 -5.98 -18.48 7.93
CA HIS A 130 -7.28 -18.77 7.34
C HIS A 130 -7.20 -20.05 6.51
N ASP A 131 -8.01 -21.07 6.83
CA ASP A 131 -7.92 -22.43 6.24
C ASP A 131 -8.02 -22.47 4.70
N ALA A 132 -8.72 -21.51 4.10
CA ALA A 132 -8.85 -21.40 2.63
C ALA A 132 -7.67 -20.68 1.94
N ILE A 133 -6.68 -20.18 2.67
CA ILE A 133 -5.57 -19.38 2.14
C ILE A 133 -4.25 -20.12 2.36
N ASP A 134 -3.41 -20.17 1.33
CA ASP A 134 -2.03 -20.63 1.45
C ASP A 134 -1.17 -19.52 2.07
N ALA A 135 -0.74 -19.72 3.32
CA ALA A 135 0.02 -18.75 4.11
C ALA A 135 1.36 -18.33 3.47
N ASN A 136 1.94 -19.16 2.59
CA ASN A 136 3.18 -18.85 1.90
C ASN A 136 2.97 -18.08 0.58
N ARG A 137 1.72 -17.88 0.17
CA ARG A 137 1.33 -17.29 -1.12
C ARG A 137 0.37 -16.12 -0.91
N ILE A 138 0.75 -15.21 0.01
CA ILE A 138 0.05 -13.96 0.30
C ILE A 138 0.85 -12.81 -0.31
N SER A 139 0.31 -12.17 -1.34
CA SER A 139 0.87 -10.95 -1.95
C SER A 139 0.02 -9.74 -1.56
N ALA A 140 0.60 -8.54 -1.55
CA ALA A 140 -0.14 -7.30 -1.35
C ALA A 140 0.06 -6.33 -2.51
N GLN A 141 -1.03 -5.72 -2.96
CA GLN A 141 -1.08 -4.69 -3.97
C GLN A 141 -1.63 -3.41 -3.35
N GLY A 142 -0.88 -2.31 -3.44
CA GLY A 142 -1.27 -1.04 -2.86
C GLY A 142 -1.23 0.10 -3.85
N HIS A 143 -2.22 0.99 -3.78
CA HIS A 143 -2.38 2.12 -4.70
C HIS A 143 -2.13 3.45 -3.99
N SER A 144 -1.24 4.31 -4.51
CA SER A 144 -0.91 5.61 -3.92
C SER A 144 -0.47 5.48 -2.46
N ARG A 145 -1.24 6.00 -1.49
CA ARG A 145 -1.05 5.76 -0.05
C ARG A 145 -0.98 4.26 0.30
N GLY A 146 -1.83 3.43 -0.32
CA GLY A 146 -1.77 1.98 -0.17
C GLY A 146 -0.45 1.41 -0.69
N GLY A 147 0.12 2.01 -1.75
CA GLY A 147 1.44 1.68 -2.30
C GLY A 147 2.55 1.94 -1.29
N SER A 148 2.50 3.08 -0.59
CA SER A 148 3.41 3.39 0.52
C SER A 148 3.26 2.37 1.67
N ALA A 149 2.02 1.97 1.97
CA ALA A 149 1.71 1.03 3.04
C ALA A 149 2.30 -0.36 2.77
N VAL A 150 2.11 -0.91 1.56
CA VAL A 150 2.65 -2.23 1.22
C VAL A 150 4.18 -2.23 1.13
N LEU A 151 4.80 -1.15 0.65
CA LEU A 151 6.27 -1.02 0.67
C LEU A 151 6.82 -0.99 2.10
N THR A 152 6.18 -0.25 3.00
CA THR A 152 6.59 -0.17 4.40
C THR A 152 6.36 -1.51 5.12
N ALA A 153 5.23 -2.18 4.85
CA ALA A 153 4.92 -3.49 5.42
C ALA A 153 5.90 -4.59 4.98
N ALA A 154 6.60 -4.43 3.85
CA ALA A 154 7.64 -5.36 3.42
C ALA A 154 8.95 -5.22 4.23
N VAL A 155 9.23 -4.05 4.80
CA VAL A 155 10.48 -3.78 5.51
C VAL A 155 10.53 -4.59 6.81
N ARG A 156 11.57 -5.42 6.98
CA ARG A 156 11.67 -6.38 8.09
C ARG A 156 11.77 -5.71 9.46
N SER A 157 12.49 -4.59 9.57
CA SER A 157 12.56 -3.82 10.83
C SER A 157 11.21 -3.25 11.26
N PHE A 158 10.31 -2.99 10.31
CA PHE A 158 8.93 -2.60 10.59
C PHE A 158 8.02 -3.81 10.85
N ALA A 159 8.14 -4.87 10.04
CA ALA A 159 7.22 -6.01 10.06
C ALA A 159 7.44 -6.95 11.25
N ALA A 160 8.70 -7.27 11.58
CA ALA A 160 9.02 -8.30 12.56
C ALA A 160 8.44 -8.04 13.97
N PRO A 161 8.44 -6.80 14.51
CA PRO A 161 7.78 -6.51 15.79
C PRO A 161 6.26 -6.74 15.80
N ILE A 162 5.61 -6.72 14.63
CA ILE A 162 4.16 -6.78 14.49
C ILE A 162 3.68 -8.21 14.17
N VAL A 163 4.40 -8.92 13.29
CA VAL A 163 4.00 -10.24 12.77
C VAL A 163 4.95 -11.39 13.12
N GLY A 164 6.07 -11.08 13.77
CA GLY A 164 7.16 -12.03 14.02
C GLY A 164 8.15 -12.16 12.88
N ASN A 165 9.22 -12.92 13.12
CA ASN A 165 10.35 -13.02 12.19
C ASN A 165 10.06 -13.90 10.97
N ASP A 166 9.12 -14.83 11.08
CA ASP A 166 8.90 -15.86 10.05
C ASP A 166 7.82 -15.46 9.03
N LEU A 167 6.85 -14.63 9.44
CA LEU A 167 5.75 -14.22 8.57
C LEU A 167 6.16 -13.02 7.70
N ALA A 168 5.97 -13.15 6.39
CA ALA A 168 6.26 -12.12 5.39
C ALA A 168 5.27 -12.23 4.22
N LEU A 169 5.13 -11.13 3.47
CA LEU A 169 4.45 -11.16 2.18
C LEU A 169 5.33 -11.89 1.16
N ALA A 170 4.74 -12.72 0.30
CA ALA A 170 5.45 -13.32 -0.83
C ALA A 170 5.89 -12.24 -1.83
N GLY A 171 5.07 -11.20 -2.01
CA GLY A 171 5.42 -10.06 -2.82
C GLY A 171 4.56 -8.83 -2.57
N VAL A 172 5.06 -7.70 -3.06
CA VAL A 172 4.43 -6.38 -2.98
C VAL A 172 4.41 -5.71 -4.34
N TYR A 173 3.21 -5.38 -4.82
CA TYR A 173 2.96 -4.58 -6.03
C TYR A 173 2.51 -3.16 -5.63
N ALA A 174 3.43 -2.20 -5.70
CA ALA A 174 3.21 -0.82 -5.32
C ALA A 174 2.87 0.04 -6.55
N ALA A 175 1.58 0.36 -6.71
CA ALA A 175 1.09 1.22 -7.76
C ALA A 175 1.22 2.69 -7.36
N TYR A 176 2.05 3.42 -8.10
CA TYR A 176 2.37 4.85 -7.96
C TYR A 176 2.52 5.27 -6.49
N PRO A 177 3.44 4.63 -5.74
CA PRO A 177 3.56 4.82 -4.30
C PRO A 177 4.17 6.18 -3.97
N TRP A 178 3.64 6.86 -2.95
CA TRP A 178 4.34 8.00 -2.39
C TRP A 178 5.52 7.51 -1.54
N CYS A 179 6.75 7.85 -1.93
CA CYS A 179 7.99 7.40 -1.29
C CYS A 179 8.72 8.53 -0.56
N GLY A 180 8.00 9.49 0.03
CA GLY A 180 8.63 10.58 0.80
C GLY A 180 9.16 10.15 2.18
N HIS A 181 8.67 9.03 2.71
CA HIS A 181 9.20 8.36 3.89
C HIS A 181 9.92 7.08 3.46
N GLN A 182 11.19 6.92 3.84
CA GLN A 182 12.01 5.76 3.45
C GLN A 182 12.81 5.26 4.66
N PHE A 183 12.83 3.95 4.89
CA PHE A 183 13.79 3.38 5.84
C PHE A 183 15.21 3.54 5.30
N ALA A 184 16.15 3.89 6.18
CA ALA A 184 17.56 4.01 5.84
C ALA A 184 18.18 2.64 5.48
N ASP A 185 17.66 1.57 6.09
CA ASP A 185 17.96 0.17 5.77
C ASP A 185 16.66 -0.58 5.40
N PRO A 186 16.19 -0.48 4.15
CA PRO A 186 14.94 -1.11 3.73
C PRO A 186 15.17 -2.59 3.34
N ASP A 187 15.65 -3.41 4.27
CA ASP A 187 15.68 -4.87 4.08
C ASP A 187 14.24 -5.41 4.02
N VAL A 188 13.90 -6.08 2.92
CA VAL A 188 12.58 -6.69 2.68
C VAL A 188 12.56 -8.21 2.87
N GLY A 189 13.69 -8.79 3.26
CA GLY A 189 13.86 -10.24 3.41
C GLY A 189 13.49 -10.99 2.12
N PRO A 190 12.62 -12.02 2.19
CA PRO A 190 12.24 -12.80 1.01
C PRO A 190 11.19 -12.12 0.12
N THR A 191 10.64 -10.96 0.53
CA THR A 191 9.53 -10.30 -0.18
C THR A 191 10.02 -9.75 -1.53
N ARG A 192 9.38 -10.16 -2.63
CA ARG A 192 9.66 -9.61 -3.96
C ARG A 192 8.89 -8.31 -4.18
N VAL A 193 9.53 -7.26 -4.69
CA VAL A 193 8.93 -5.92 -4.81
C VAL A 193 8.84 -5.46 -6.27
N ARG A 194 7.67 -4.94 -6.65
CA ARG A 194 7.45 -4.25 -7.92
C ARG A 194 6.80 -2.90 -7.66
N ALA A 195 7.46 -1.82 -8.06
CA ALA A 195 6.82 -0.52 -8.19
C ALA A 195 6.42 -0.26 -9.65
N ILE A 196 5.27 0.36 -9.87
CA ILE A 196 4.89 0.88 -11.19
C ILE A 196 4.44 2.34 -11.05
N VAL A 197 4.95 3.24 -11.87
CA VAL A 197 4.70 4.69 -11.73
C VAL A 197 4.66 5.37 -13.09
N GLY A 198 3.86 6.43 -13.22
CA GLY A 198 3.86 7.27 -14.41
C GLY A 198 5.00 8.30 -14.40
N ASP A 199 5.62 8.59 -15.55
CA ASP A 199 6.69 9.59 -15.64
C ASP A 199 6.19 11.04 -15.50
N ARG A 200 4.87 11.25 -15.61
CA ARG A 200 4.17 12.54 -15.46
C ARG A 200 3.38 12.60 -14.17
N ASP A 201 3.63 11.69 -13.23
CA ASP A 201 3.02 11.75 -11.91
C ASP A 201 3.51 13.01 -11.19
N ASP A 202 2.56 13.88 -10.91
CA ASP A 202 2.78 15.18 -10.31
C ASP A 202 2.22 15.24 -8.87
N TRP A 203 1.77 14.09 -8.35
CA TRP A 203 1.34 13.88 -6.97
C TRP A 203 2.53 13.50 -6.07
N LEU A 204 3.51 12.80 -6.63
CA LEU A 204 4.68 12.25 -5.93
C LEU A 204 5.97 12.46 -6.72
N SER A 205 7.12 12.17 -6.12
CA SER A 205 8.41 12.16 -6.83
C SER A 205 8.72 10.79 -7.40
N VAL A 206 8.77 10.68 -8.74
CA VAL A 206 9.23 9.46 -9.43
C VAL A 206 10.66 9.10 -9.01
N GLN A 207 11.51 10.09 -8.76
CA GLN A 207 12.88 9.88 -8.29
C GLN A 207 12.92 9.24 -6.90
N GLN A 208 11.99 9.60 -6.00
CA GLN A 208 11.88 8.94 -4.70
C GLN A 208 11.44 7.47 -4.83
N VAL A 209 10.58 7.14 -5.80
CA VAL A 209 10.23 5.73 -6.08
C VAL A 209 11.44 4.97 -6.60
N GLN A 210 12.20 5.56 -7.53
CA GLN A 210 13.44 4.97 -8.04
C GLN A 210 14.49 4.78 -6.93
N SER A 211 14.64 5.76 -6.03
CA SER A 211 15.58 5.69 -4.91
C SER A 211 15.21 4.58 -3.94
N GLN A 212 13.92 4.43 -3.61
CA GLN A 212 13.43 3.37 -2.73
C GLN A 212 13.71 1.98 -3.32
N VAL A 213 13.39 1.78 -4.59
CA VAL A 213 13.64 0.49 -5.28
C VAL A 213 15.13 0.18 -5.33
N GLN A 214 15.97 1.18 -5.63
CA GLN A 214 17.42 0.99 -5.62
C GLN A 214 17.96 0.69 -4.21
N ALA A 215 17.44 1.35 -3.17
CA ALA A 215 17.86 1.11 -1.79
C ALA A 215 17.55 -0.33 -1.35
N ILE A 216 16.37 -0.86 -1.69
CA ILE A 216 16.01 -2.27 -1.42
C ILE A 216 16.98 -3.24 -2.14
N ASN A 217 17.37 -2.94 -3.39
CA ASN A 217 18.34 -3.79 -4.10
C ASN A 217 19.74 -3.71 -3.47
N LEU A 218 20.12 -2.57 -2.90
CA LEU A 218 21.41 -2.40 -2.23
C LEU A 218 21.50 -3.13 -0.88
N THR A 219 20.36 -3.40 -0.23
CA THR A 219 20.28 -4.24 0.98
C THR A 219 20.19 -5.74 0.66
N GLY A 220 20.15 -6.11 -0.63
CA GLY A 220 20.11 -7.49 -1.11
C GLY A 220 18.71 -8.02 -1.42
N GLY A 221 17.67 -7.20 -1.33
CA GLY A 221 16.31 -7.56 -1.71
C GLY A 221 16.11 -7.64 -3.23
N GLU A 222 14.99 -8.22 -3.66
CA GLU A 222 14.58 -8.27 -5.07
C GLU A 222 13.51 -7.20 -5.33
N ALA A 223 13.93 -6.05 -5.88
CA ALA A 223 13.01 -4.96 -6.23
C ALA A 223 13.18 -4.51 -7.69
N SER A 224 12.05 -4.23 -8.34
CA SER A 224 12.02 -3.69 -9.71
C SER A 224 11.04 -2.53 -9.84
N ILE A 225 11.27 -1.68 -10.84
CA ILE A 225 10.39 -0.56 -11.16
C ILE A 225 10.01 -0.57 -12.64
N ARG A 226 8.76 -0.25 -12.95
CA ARG A 226 8.31 0.12 -14.28
C ARG A 226 7.85 1.57 -14.31
N VAL A 227 8.47 2.36 -15.18
CA VAL A 227 8.05 3.73 -15.46
C VAL A 227 7.23 3.74 -16.74
N VAL A 228 5.98 4.19 -16.66
CA VAL A 228 5.04 4.25 -17.78
C VAL A 228 5.08 5.66 -18.38
N GLY A 229 5.50 5.77 -19.64
CA GLY A 229 5.62 7.05 -20.32
C GLY A 229 4.27 7.72 -20.59
N GLY A 230 4.17 9.01 -20.32
CA GLY A 230 2.96 9.82 -20.49
C GLY A 230 1.89 9.61 -19.42
N ALA A 231 2.11 8.73 -18.44
CA ALA A 231 1.13 8.41 -17.41
C ALA A 231 1.25 9.35 -16.20
N SER A 232 0.11 9.75 -15.65
CA SER A 232 -0.02 10.56 -14.42
C SER A 232 -0.44 9.68 -13.23
N HIS A 233 -0.88 10.27 -12.13
CA HIS A 233 -1.29 9.51 -10.95
C HIS A 233 -2.54 8.66 -11.24
N SER A 234 -2.62 7.45 -10.69
CA SER A 234 -3.75 6.52 -10.92
C SER A 234 -4.11 6.26 -12.40
N PHE A 235 -3.09 6.08 -13.24
CA PHE A 235 -3.23 5.69 -14.65
C PHE A 235 -3.83 4.28 -14.86
N ASP A 236 -4.05 3.53 -13.79
CA ASP A 236 -4.73 2.24 -13.75
C ASP A 236 -6.27 2.36 -13.82
N ARG A 237 -6.81 3.57 -13.66
CA ARG A 237 -8.26 3.84 -13.67
C ARG A 237 -8.79 3.98 -15.10
N SER A 238 -10.03 3.55 -15.32
CA SER A 238 -10.79 3.80 -16.56
C SER A 238 -11.38 5.21 -16.64
N GLU A 239 -10.76 6.18 -15.96
CA GLU A 239 -11.21 7.56 -15.83
C GLU A 239 -10.33 8.49 -16.68
N GLU A 240 -10.92 9.45 -17.37
CA GLU A 240 -10.17 10.45 -18.14
C GLU A 240 -9.28 11.29 -17.23
N LEU A 241 -8.07 11.61 -17.72
CA LEU A 241 -7.13 12.48 -17.02
C LEU A 241 -7.75 13.84 -16.70
N HIS A 242 -7.77 14.20 -15.42
CA HIS A 242 -8.25 15.49 -14.94
C HIS A 242 -7.44 15.98 -13.73
N GLU A 243 -7.55 17.26 -13.42
CA GLU A 243 -6.92 17.88 -12.25
C GLU A 243 -7.85 17.76 -11.02
N ILE A 244 -7.26 17.48 -9.85
CA ILE A 244 -7.88 17.66 -8.53
C ILE A 244 -7.27 18.93 -7.89
N PRO A 245 -7.94 20.10 -7.96
CA PRO A 245 -7.39 21.36 -7.48
C PRO A 245 -7.08 21.37 -5.98
N GLU A 246 -7.86 20.62 -5.19
CA GLU A 246 -7.72 20.56 -3.73
C GLU A 246 -6.65 19.57 -3.25
N ALA A 247 -5.97 18.86 -4.17
CA ALA A 247 -4.89 17.98 -3.80
C ALA A 247 -3.73 18.78 -3.17
N SER A 248 -3.36 18.46 -1.93
CA SER A 248 -2.23 19.08 -1.24
C SER A 248 -1.02 18.17 -1.36
N VAL A 249 -0.04 18.56 -2.17
CA VAL A 249 1.11 17.71 -2.53
C VAL A 249 2.43 18.45 -2.37
N ALA A 250 3.50 17.70 -2.12
CA ALA A 250 4.86 18.25 -2.01
C ALA A 250 5.89 17.34 -2.72
N PRO A 251 5.75 17.09 -4.04
CA PRO A 251 6.64 16.17 -4.76
C PRO A 251 8.11 16.65 -4.79
N GLY A 252 8.36 17.93 -4.52
CA GLY A 252 9.71 18.48 -4.41
C GLY A 252 10.29 18.50 -2.98
N ALA A 253 9.60 17.92 -1.99
CA ALA A 253 10.09 17.82 -0.63
C ALA A 253 11.21 16.76 -0.52
N PRO A 254 12.24 16.99 0.31
CA PRO A 254 13.26 15.97 0.58
C PRO A 254 12.64 14.70 1.16
N THR A 255 13.30 13.57 0.92
CA THR A 255 12.95 12.31 1.59
C THR A 255 13.24 12.41 3.09
N THR A 256 12.27 12.06 3.93
CA THR A 256 12.47 11.82 5.35
C THR A 256 12.90 10.38 5.55
N TYR A 257 14.15 10.19 5.98
CA TYR A 257 14.66 8.87 6.31
C TYR A 257 14.17 8.41 7.70
N ILE A 258 14.05 7.10 7.88
CA ILE A 258 13.61 6.44 9.11
C ILE A 258 14.69 5.43 9.49
N ASN A 259 15.14 5.42 10.75
CA ASN A 259 16.06 4.39 11.23
C ASN A 259 15.31 3.10 11.62
N ASP A 260 16.03 2.04 11.97
CA ASP A 260 15.42 0.73 12.29
C ASP A 260 14.56 0.76 13.57
N ALA A 261 14.75 1.76 14.43
CA ALA A 261 13.90 1.99 15.59
C ALA A 261 12.62 2.78 15.23
N GLY A 262 12.38 3.11 13.96
CA GLY A 262 11.22 3.87 13.51
C GLY A 262 11.30 5.38 13.80
N SER A 263 12.42 5.90 14.28
CA SER A 263 12.62 7.34 14.43
C SER A 263 12.86 7.98 13.08
N MET A 264 12.10 9.02 12.76
CA MET A 264 12.38 9.86 11.60
C MET A 264 13.65 10.66 11.83
N ILE A 265 14.48 10.79 10.80
CA ILE A 265 15.66 11.65 10.79
C ILE A 265 15.19 13.06 10.43
N ASP A 266 15.20 13.96 11.40
CA ASP A 266 14.79 15.35 11.21
C ASP A 266 15.72 16.04 10.21
N SER A 267 15.18 16.42 9.05
CA SER A 267 15.94 17.11 7.99
C SER A 267 16.56 18.44 8.46
N ARG A 268 16.03 19.06 9.52
CA ARG A 268 16.53 20.32 10.08
C ARG A 268 17.77 20.13 10.96
N THR A 269 17.90 18.96 11.61
CA THR A 269 18.96 18.70 12.59
C THR A 269 19.89 17.55 12.20
N GLY A 270 19.49 16.71 11.24
CA GLY A 270 20.17 15.49 10.85
C GLY A 270 20.13 14.38 11.90
N ARG A 271 19.30 14.51 12.94
CA ARG A 271 19.24 13.56 14.07
C ARG A 271 17.92 12.78 14.08
N PRO A 272 17.95 11.51 14.51
CA PRO A 272 16.73 10.74 14.71
C PRO A 272 15.93 11.32 15.89
N ASP A 273 14.61 11.42 15.71
CA ASP A 273 13.67 11.82 16.75
C ASP A 273 12.44 10.90 16.72
N ALA A 274 12.19 10.24 17.85
CA ALA A 274 11.11 9.28 18.04
C ALA A 274 9.72 9.94 18.17
N SER A 275 9.67 11.25 18.42
CA SER A 275 8.42 11.99 18.63
C SER A 275 7.83 12.57 17.33
N ILE A 276 8.64 12.63 16.26
CA ILE A 276 8.21 13.20 14.99
C ILE A 276 7.06 12.38 14.39
N THR A 277 6.10 13.10 13.82
CA THR A 277 4.94 12.55 13.11
C THR A 277 4.96 12.92 11.64
N ASP A 278 4.17 12.20 10.84
CA ASP A 278 3.99 12.50 9.42
C ASP A 278 3.59 13.96 9.18
N ARG A 279 2.74 14.50 10.05
CA ARG A 279 2.29 15.89 9.98
C ARG A 279 3.42 16.87 10.19
N GLU A 280 4.29 16.63 11.15
CA GLU A 280 5.40 17.53 11.41
C GLU A 280 6.34 17.62 10.21
N MET A 281 6.74 16.48 9.64
CA MET A 281 7.62 16.47 8.46
C MET A 281 6.94 17.02 7.22
N PHE A 282 5.64 16.76 7.06
CA PHE A 282 4.85 17.41 6.01
C PHE A 282 4.90 18.94 6.14
N MET A 283 4.65 19.48 7.34
CA MET A 283 4.70 20.92 7.59
C MET A 283 6.09 21.52 7.35
N VAL A 284 7.17 20.80 7.69
CA VAL A 284 8.54 21.24 7.36
C VAL A 284 8.71 21.40 5.84
N GLY A 285 8.16 20.48 5.04
CA GLY A 285 8.16 20.60 3.57
C GLY A 285 7.34 21.79 3.07
N ILE A 286 6.17 22.03 3.66
CA ILE A 286 5.32 23.19 3.34
C ILE A 286 6.05 24.51 3.67
N ASP A 287 6.61 24.63 4.87
CA ASP A 287 7.31 25.83 5.34
C ASP A 287 8.57 26.11 4.50
N ALA A 288 9.17 25.06 3.91
CA ALA A 288 10.27 25.16 2.95
C ALA A 288 9.81 25.52 1.52
N GLY A 289 8.53 25.84 1.31
CA GLY A 289 7.97 26.24 0.01
C GLY A 289 7.86 25.09 -0.99
N ARG A 290 7.81 23.83 -0.53
CA ARG A 290 7.74 22.64 -1.41
C ARG A 290 6.31 22.17 -1.67
N GLY A 291 5.35 22.70 -0.93
CA GLY A 291 3.93 22.41 -1.10
C GLY A 291 3.31 23.14 -2.29
N ARG A 292 2.35 22.48 -2.92
CA ARG A 292 1.44 23.11 -3.88
C ARG A 292 0.04 22.50 -3.79
N TRP A 293 -0.90 23.21 -4.39
CA TRP A 293 -2.26 22.73 -4.66
C TRP A 293 -2.35 22.24 -6.10
N GLY A 294 -3.23 21.28 -6.35
CA GLY A 294 -3.44 20.71 -7.67
C GLY A 294 -2.51 19.53 -7.97
N ALA A 295 -3.11 18.46 -8.48
CA ALA A 295 -2.41 17.31 -9.06
C ALA A 295 -3.34 16.58 -10.04
N HIS A 296 -2.76 15.88 -11.02
CA HIS A 296 -3.50 15.19 -12.07
C HIS A 296 -3.68 13.71 -11.77
N ILE A 297 -4.88 13.21 -12.05
CA ILE A 297 -5.26 11.81 -11.85
C ILE A 297 -6.06 11.29 -13.04
N GLY A 298 -5.94 9.99 -13.32
CA GLY A 298 -6.65 9.32 -14.40
C GLY A 298 -5.69 8.79 -15.46
N SER A 299 -6.25 8.33 -16.57
CA SER A 299 -5.49 7.63 -17.61
C SER A 299 -5.67 8.25 -18.99
N ILE A 300 -4.75 7.88 -19.87
CA ILE A 300 -4.76 8.21 -21.29
C ILE A 300 -4.59 6.91 -22.09
N GLY A 301 -5.45 6.69 -23.07
CA GLY A 301 -5.28 5.60 -24.04
C GLY A 301 -5.28 4.22 -23.39
N ASP A 302 -4.21 3.44 -23.61
CA ASP A 302 -4.06 2.05 -23.19
C ASP A 302 -3.37 1.87 -21.82
N GLN A 303 -3.11 2.95 -21.08
CA GLN A 303 -2.45 2.90 -19.78
C GLN A 303 -3.09 1.94 -18.76
N PRO A 304 -4.43 1.82 -18.65
CA PRO A 304 -5.04 0.83 -17.76
C PRO A 304 -4.71 -0.61 -18.15
N GLU A 305 -4.63 -0.91 -19.45
CA GLU A 305 -4.24 -2.24 -19.94
C GLU A 305 -2.76 -2.52 -19.68
N VAL A 306 -1.89 -1.52 -19.87
CA VAL A 306 -0.47 -1.61 -19.49
C VAL A 306 -0.32 -1.95 -18.01
N PHE A 307 -1.10 -1.30 -17.15
CA PHE A 307 -1.14 -1.61 -15.71
C PHE A 307 -1.61 -3.03 -15.45
N ARG A 308 -2.73 -3.44 -16.05
CA ARG A 308 -3.34 -4.76 -15.86
C ARG A 308 -2.38 -5.89 -16.22
N LEU A 309 -1.69 -5.78 -17.35
CA LEU A 309 -0.72 -6.78 -17.81
C LEU A 309 0.51 -6.85 -16.90
N ASP A 310 1.03 -5.72 -16.42
CA ASP A 310 2.17 -5.69 -15.49
C ASP A 310 1.81 -6.29 -14.12
N MET A 311 0.62 -5.95 -13.61
CA MET A 311 0.05 -6.47 -12.37
C MET A 311 -0.08 -7.99 -12.40
N LEU A 312 -0.72 -8.53 -13.44
CA LEU A 312 -0.89 -9.98 -13.61
C LEU A 312 0.46 -10.70 -13.74
N ALA A 313 1.39 -10.15 -14.53
CA ALA A 313 2.71 -10.73 -14.71
C ALA A 313 3.49 -10.79 -13.39
N PHE A 314 3.42 -9.73 -12.57
CA PHE A 314 4.07 -9.70 -11.27
C PHE A 314 3.49 -10.76 -10.32
N HIS A 315 2.17 -10.76 -10.10
CA HIS A 315 1.55 -11.70 -9.16
C HIS A 315 1.71 -13.14 -9.62
N ALA A 316 1.65 -13.43 -10.93
CA ALA A 316 1.99 -14.75 -11.45
C ALA A 316 3.42 -15.16 -11.09
N SER A 317 4.40 -14.26 -11.29
CA SER A 317 5.80 -14.57 -10.98
C SER A 317 6.05 -14.85 -9.49
N VAL A 318 5.24 -14.26 -8.59
CA VAL A 318 5.39 -14.40 -7.13
C VAL A 318 4.59 -15.58 -6.60
N LEU A 319 3.34 -15.72 -7.05
CA LEU A 319 2.36 -16.61 -6.45
C LEU A 319 2.27 -17.95 -7.15
N ASP A 320 2.65 -18.09 -8.41
CA ASP A 320 2.44 -19.36 -9.11
C ASP A 320 3.52 -20.41 -8.85
N GLY A 321 4.62 -20.03 -8.19
CA GLY A 321 5.80 -20.88 -8.03
C GLY A 321 6.43 -21.27 -9.37
N ASP A 322 7.58 -21.95 -9.33
CA ASP A 322 8.07 -22.69 -10.50
C ASP A 322 7.07 -23.81 -10.79
N ARG A 323 6.04 -23.55 -11.61
CA ARG A 323 5.17 -24.60 -12.17
C ARG A 323 6.01 -25.47 -13.14
N GLY A 324 6.82 -26.36 -12.58
CA GLY A 324 7.47 -27.48 -13.26
C GLY A 324 8.73 -27.15 -14.06
N LYS A 325 9.90 -27.36 -13.44
CA LYS A 325 10.91 -28.23 -14.05
C LYS A 325 10.60 -29.66 -13.63
N GLY A 326 9.52 -30.20 -14.19
CA GLY A 326 9.26 -31.64 -14.20
C GLY A 326 10.00 -32.29 -15.35
#